data_AF-A0A0M9E310-F1
#
_entry.id   AF-A0A0M9E310-F1
#
_cell.length_a   1.000
_cell.length_b   1.000
_cell.length_c   1.000
_cell.angle_alpha   90.00
_cell.angle_beta   90.00
_cell.angle_gamma   90.00
#
_symmetry.space_group_name_H-M   'P 1'
#
loop_
_entity.id
_entity.type
_entity.pdbx_description
1 polymer ?
#
loop_
_entity_poly.entity_id
_entity_poly.type
_entity_poly.pdbx_seq_one_letter_code
_entity_poly.pdbx_strand_id
1 'polypeptide(L)'
;MTHIHQNTICIIMIIIFLQGCQSFPDKTIIKDGKKYCFTENNFKNRFWQFYVRGQSCAEGQFFIEAEHDFREAIKRFKFDKKDARTYGMRYVDRGYFPHRELGIVLLKQERYQEAIKELETGAFLKSRTFLFFCPERAS
;
A
#
# COMPACT_ATOMS: atom_id res chain seq x y z
N MET A 1 -16.79 46.84 -3.93
CA MET A 1 -17.32 45.46 -3.85
C MET A 1 -16.33 44.41 -4.34
N THR A 2 -15.40 44.70 -5.25
CA THR A 2 -14.40 43.75 -5.78
C THR A 2 -13.31 43.32 -4.79
N HIS A 3 -12.89 44.20 -3.88
CA HIS A 3 -11.85 43.89 -2.87
C HIS A 3 -12.29 42.85 -1.82
N ILE A 4 -13.60 42.81 -1.51
CA ILE A 4 -14.15 41.83 -0.56
C ILE A 4 -14.10 40.43 -1.19
N HIS A 5 -14.51 40.29 -2.46
CA HIS A 5 -14.45 39.03 -3.19
C HIS A 5 -13.01 38.53 -3.40
N GLN A 6 -12.05 39.43 -3.66
CA GLN A 6 -10.63 39.07 -3.78
C GLN A 6 -10.07 38.47 -2.50
N ASN A 7 -10.39 39.05 -1.33
CA ASN A 7 -9.96 38.52 -0.04
C ASN A 7 -10.60 37.16 0.28
N THR A 8 -11.87 36.97 -0.07
CA THR A 8 -12.55 35.67 0.13
C THR A 8 -11.90 34.56 -0.71
N ILE A 9 -11.54 34.85 -1.97
CA ILE A 9 -10.88 33.89 -2.86
C ILE A 9 -9.49 33.48 -2.35
N CYS A 10 -8.71 34.43 -1.83
CA CYS A 10 -7.39 34.13 -1.24
C CYS A 10 -7.50 33.24 0.00
N ILE A 11 -8.52 33.44 0.86
CA ILE A 11 -8.75 32.60 2.05
C ILE A 11 -9.11 31.17 1.66
N ILE A 12 -9.95 30.98 0.64
CA ILE A 12 -10.33 29.65 0.14
C ILE A 12 -9.10 28.92 -0.43
N MET A 13 -8.23 29.60 -1.18
CA MET A 13 -6.98 29.01 -1.68
C MET A 13 -6.06 28.56 -0.53
N ILE A 14 -5.92 29.36 0.54
CA ILE A 14 -5.07 28.99 1.70
C ILE A 14 -5.62 27.77 2.45
N ILE A 15 -6.94 27.63 2.58
CA ILE A 15 -7.56 26.48 3.25
C ILE A 15 -7.33 25.18 2.45
N ILE A 16 -7.31 25.23 1.11
CA ILE A 16 -7.04 24.07 0.25
C ILE A 16 -5.58 23.60 0.40
N PHE A 17 -4.63 24.52 0.61
CA PHE A 17 -3.22 24.16 0.81
C PHE A 17 -2.90 23.55 2.18
N LEU A 18 -3.81 23.68 3.17
CA LEU A 18 -3.60 23.17 4.53
C LEU A 18 -4.05 21.71 4.72
N GLN A 19 -4.62 21.04 3.71
CA GLN A 19 -5.00 19.62 3.80
C GLN A 19 -3.82 18.65 3.55
N GLY A 20 -2.68 18.94 4.16
CA GLY A 20 -1.46 18.14 4.03
C GLY A 20 -1.20 17.24 5.24
N CYS A 21 -1.07 15.94 4.98
CA CYS A 21 -0.55 14.89 5.86
C CYS A 21 -1.50 14.39 6.97
N GLN A 22 -2.59 13.71 6.57
CA GLN A 22 -3.26 12.77 7.47
C GLN A 22 -2.38 11.52 7.59
N SER A 23 -1.65 11.38 8.68
CA SER A 23 -0.97 10.13 9.02
C SER A 23 -2.04 9.08 9.34
N PHE A 24 -2.05 7.98 8.60
CA PHE A 24 -3.01 6.90 8.86
C PHE A 24 -2.73 6.31 10.25
N PRO A 25 -3.65 6.43 11.22
CA PRO A 25 -3.42 5.94 12.58
C PRO A 25 -3.28 4.42 12.55
N ASP A 26 -2.52 3.87 13.50
CA ASP A 26 -2.37 2.42 13.69
C ASP A 26 -3.70 1.84 14.22
N LYS A 27 -4.65 1.65 13.31
CA LYS A 27 -6.02 1.24 13.63
C LYS A 27 -6.16 -0.25 13.37
N THR A 28 -6.17 -1.04 14.43
CA THR A 28 -6.59 -2.44 14.34
C THR A 28 -8.10 -2.51 14.08
N ILE A 29 -8.50 -3.25 13.05
CA ILE A 29 -9.89 -3.44 12.66
C ILE A 29 -10.35 -4.82 13.11
N ILE A 30 -11.50 -4.92 13.77
CA ILE A 30 -12.10 -6.21 14.15
C ILE A 30 -13.28 -6.48 13.22
N LYS A 31 -13.22 -7.61 12.51
CA LYS A 31 -14.29 -8.10 11.63
C LYS A 31 -14.52 -9.58 11.95
N ASP A 32 -15.76 -9.93 12.29
CA ASP A 32 -16.17 -11.30 12.63
C ASP A 32 -15.33 -11.94 13.76
N GLY A 33 -14.96 -11.14 14.76
CA GLY A 33 -14.13 -11.59 15.89
C GLY A 33 -12.64 -11.76 15.58
N LYS A 34 -12.21 -11.54 14.33
CA LYS A 34 -10.81 -11.57 13.91
C LYS A 34 -10.24 -10.16 13.75
N LYS A 35 -8.98 -9.98 14.18
CA LYS A 35 -8.23 -8.72 14.05
C LYS A 35 -7.54 -8.65 12.68
N TYR A 36 -7.61 -7.49 12.05
CA TYR A 36 -6.98 -7.13 10.79
C TYR A 36 -6.29 -5.77 10.91
N CYS A 37 -5.44 -5.43 9.93
CA CYS A 37 -4.71 -4.16 9.92
C CYS A 37 -3.89 -3.91 11.19
N PHE A 38 -3.24 -4.95 11.71
CA PHE A 38 -2.43 -4.85 12.93
C PHE A 38 -1.00 -5.34 12.72
N THR A 39 -0.11 -4.91 13.61
CA THR A 39 1.22 -5.51 13.77
C THR A 39 1.34 -6.07 15.18
N GLU A 40 1.95 -7.25 15.33
CA GLU A 40 2.12 -7.88 16.66
C GLU A 40 3.04 -7.11 17.60
N ASN A 41 3.96 -6.32 17.04
CA ASN A 41 4.97 -5.58 17.78
C ASN A 41 4.74 -4.08 17.67
N ASN A 42 5.34 -3.31 18.58
CA ASN A 42 5.32 -1.84 18.58
C ASN A 42 5.66 -1.28 17.20
N PHE A 43 4.77 -0.46 16.64
CA PHE A 43 4.95 0.18 15.34
C PHE A 43 6.06 1.24 15.41
N LYS A 44 7.20 0.95 14.77
CA LYS A 44 8.43 1.76 14.74
C LYS A 44 8.68 2.38 13.36
N ASN A 45 7.63 2.52 12.54
CA ASN A 45 7.70 3.06 11.18
C ASN A 45 8.74 2.36 10.27
N ARG A 46 9.00 1.06 10.49
CA ARG A 46 9.92 0.28 9.64
C ARG A 46 9.17 -0.21 8.41
N PHE A 47 9.84 -0.27 7.26
CA PHE A 47 9.23 -0.69 5.97
C PHE A 47 8.45 -2.02 6.07
N TRP A 48 8.99 -2.99 6.81
CA TRP A 48 8.37 -4.30 6.98
C TRP A 48 7.12 -4.28 7.88
N GLN A 49 7.00 -3.31 8.79
CA GLN A 49 5.81 -3.17 9.63
C GLN A 49 4.62 -2.71 8.83
N PHE A 50 4.83 -1.72 7.96
CA PHE A 50 3.83 -1.32 6.97
C PHE A 50 3.45 -2.49 6.08
N TYR A 51 4.42 -3.23 5.54
CA TYR A 51 4.13 -4.38 4.67
C TYR A 51 3.29 -5.46 5.36
N VAL A 52 3.66 -5.88 6.57
CA VAL A 52 2.92 -6.91 7.32
C VAL A 52 1.51 -6.43 7.70
N ARG A 53 1.38 -5.15 8.11
CA ARG A 53 0.08 -4.55 8.40
C ARG A 53 -0.80 -4.48 7.16
N GLY A 54 -0.24 -4.08 6.02
CA GLY A 54 -0.91 -4.07 4.73
C GLY A 54 -1.36 -5.46 4.28
N GLN A 55 -0.56 -6.50 4.50
CA GLN A 55 -0.97 -7.90 4.26
C GLN A 55 -2.16 -8.30 5.14
N SER A 56 -2.11 -7.94 6.43
CA SER A 56 -3.23 -8.17 7.35
C SER A 56 -4.49 -7.42 6.90
N CYS A 57 -4.38 -6.17 6.43
CA CYS A 57 -5.50 -5.43 5.85
C CYS A 57 -6.07 -6.11 4.61
N ALA A 58 -5.20 -6.52 3.67
CA ALA A 58 -5.61 -7.16 2.42
C ALA A 58 -6.35 -8.49 2.67
N GLU A 59 -5.92 -9.27 3.68
CA GLU A 59 -6.63 -10.49 4.10
C GLU A 59 -8.06 -10.18 4.58
N GLY A 60 -8.26 -9.05 5.25
CA GLY A 60 -9.58 -8.56 5.68
C GLY A 60 -10.38 -7.85 4.58
N GLN A 61 -9.84 -7.75 3.36
CA GLN A 61 -10.39 -6.98 2.23
C GLN A 61 -10.45 -5.46 2.46
N PHE A 62 -9.65 -4.94 3.38
CA PHE A 62 -9.49 -3.50 3.65
C PHE A 62 -8.48 -2.91 2.65
N PHE A 63 -8.91 -2.78 1.40
CA PHE A 63 -8.01 -2.49 0.27
C PHE A 63 -7.43 -1.08 0.30
N ILE A 64 -8.15 -0.10 0.85
CA ILE A 64 -7.66 1.29 0.97
C ILE A 64 -6.51 1.36 1.99
N GLU A 65 -6.69 0.70 3.12
CA GLU A 65 -5.70 0.60 4.19
C GLU A 65 -4.47 -0.20 3.75
N ALA A 66 -4.71 -1.31 3.05
CA ALA A 66 -3.63 -2.12 2.48
C ALA A 66 -2.80 -1.34 1.47
N GLU A 67 -3.44 -0.60 0.56
CA GLU A 67 -2.74 0.26 -0.41
C GLU A 67 -1.86 1.29 0.27
N HIS A 68 -2.41 2.02 1.24
CA HIS A 68 -1.65 3.03 2.00
C HIS A 68 -0.38 2.42 2.58
N ASP A 69 -0.51 1.28 3.26
CA ASP A 69 0.61 0.62 3.90
C ASP A 69 1.63 0.07 2.90
N PHE A 70 1.20 -0.49 1.77
CA PHE A 70 2.15 -0.92 0.75
C PHE A 70 2.90 0.25 0.11
N ARG A 71 2.24 1.39 -0.14
CA ARG A 71 2.92 2.60 -0.62
C ARG A 71 3.92 3.13 0.40
N GLU A 72 3.58 3.14 1.69
CA GLU A 72 4.51 3.55 2.75
C GLU A 72 5.68 2.58 2.92
N ALA A 73 5.46 1.28 2.70
CA ALA A 73 6.52 0.28 2.67
C ALA A 73 7.49 0.53 1.49
N ILE A 74 6.97 0.71 0.27
CA ILE A 74 7.75 1.00 -0.95
C ILE A 74 8.58 2.27 -0.79
N LYS A 75 7.98 3.33 -0.23
CA LYS A 75 8.66 4.61 0.03
C LYS A 75 9.92 4.44 0.89
N ARG A 76 9.91 3.49 1.83
CA ARG A 76 11.03 3.21 2.74
C ARG A 76 12.00 2.17 2.17
N PHE A 77 11.47 1.16 1.49
CA PHE A 77 12.27 0.10 0.87
C PHE A 77 11.54 -0.40 -0.39
N LYS A 78 11.99 0.10 -1.55
CA LYS A 78 11.35 -0.14 -2.86
C LYS A 78 11.69 -1.47 -3.52
N PHE A 79 12.66 -2.20 -2.98
CA PHE A 79 13.18 -3.40 -3.66
C PHE A 79 12.44 -4.65 -3.20
N ASP A 80 11.87 -5.38 -4.16
CA ASP A 80 11.35 -6.72 -3.94
C ASP A 80 12.50 -7.69 -3.62
N LYS A 81 12.38 -8.45 -2.53
CA LYS A 81 13.44 -9.36 -2.08
C LYS A 81 12.87 -10.57 -1.35
N LYS A 82 13.24 -11.76 -1.83
CA LYS A 82 12.86 -13.05 -1.21
C LYS A 82 13.43 -13.21 0.21
N ASP A 83 14.66 -12.72 0.44
CA ASP A 83 15.34 -12.78 1.74
C ASP A 83 15.50 -11.38 2.34
N ALA A 84 14.40 -10.64 2.49
CA ALA A 84 14.42 -9.38 3.20
C ALA A 84 14.62 -9.66 4.70
N ARG A 85 15.87 -9.55 5.17
CA ARG A 85 16.22 -9.77 6.58
C ARG A 85 15.47 -8.79 7.47
N THR A 86 14.38 -9.24 8.09
CA THR A 86 13.74 -8.57 9.20
C THR A 86 14.34 -9.11 10.49
N TYR A 87 15.22 -8.34 11.14
CA TYR A 87 15.86 -8.73 12.40
C TYR A 87 14.80 -9.19 13.41
N GLY A 88 14.72 -10.49 13.67
CA GLY A 88 13.85 -11.09 14.71
C GLY A 88 12.37 -11.32 14.35
N MET A 89 11.95 -11.22 13.08
CA MET A 89 10.53 -11.37 12.69
C MET A 89 10.31 -12.51 11.69
N ARG A 90 9.31 -13.37 11.96
CA ARG A 90 8.90 -14.52 11.13
C ARG A 90 8.05 -14.16 9.90
N TYR A 91 7.54 -12.92 9.85
CA TYR A 91 6.49 -12.53 8.89
C TYR A 91 6.98 -12.31 7.46
N VAL A 92 8.25 -11.93 7.30
CA VAL A 92 8.84 -11.66 5.96
C VAL A 92 9.75 -12.80 5.51
N ASP A 93 9.73 -13.94 6.22
CA ASP A 93 10.51 -15.13 5.86
C ASP A 93 10.17 -15.68 4.47
N ARG A 94 8.95 -15.42 3.96
CA ARG A 94 8.51 -15.79 2.61
C ARG A 94 8.81 -14.74 1.54
N GLY A 95 9.45 -13.64 1.93
CA GLY A 95 9.86 -12.55 1.07
C GLY A 95 8.98 -11.30 1.15
N TYR A 96 9.61 -10.20 0.76
CA TYR A 96 9.07 -8.85 0.71
C TYR A 96 8.81 -8.48 -0.74
N PHE A 97 7.54 -8.39 -1.15
CA PHE A 97 7.14 -8.09 -2.52
C PHE A 97 6.07 -7.00 -2.55
N PRO A 98 6.32 -5.80 -2.01
CA PRO A 98 5.29 -4.79 -1.84
C PRO A 98 4.69 -4.29 -3.16
N HIS A 99 5.46 -4.26 -4.26
CA HIS A 99 4.95 -3.90 -5.58
C HIS A 99 3.93 -4.93 -6.10
N ARG A 100 4.20 -6.22 -5.87
CA ARG A 100 3.26 -7.30 -6.18
C ARG A 100 1.97 -7.15 -5.38
N GLU A 101 2.07 -7.00 -4.07
CA GLU A 101 0.90 -6.91 -3.19
C GLU A 101 0.09 -5.64 -3.47
N LEU A 102 0.77 -4.50 -3.71
CA LEU A 102 0.12 -3.25 -4.13
C LEU A 102 -0.63 -3.43 -5.45
N GLY A 103 -0.01 -4.09 -6.43
CA GLY A 103 -0.67 -4.41 -7.70
C GLY A 103 -1.94 -5.24 -7.53
N ILE A 104 -1.92 -6.26 -6.68
CA ILE A 104 -3.09 -7.09 -6.37
C ILE A 104 -4.21 -6.27 -5.72
N VAL A 105 -3.86 -5.42 -4.76
CA VAL A 105 -4.82 -4.54 -4.08
C VAL A 105 -5.45 -3.56 -5.08
N LEU A 106 -4.66 -2.96 -5.97
CA LEU A 106 -5.15 -2.05 -7.01
C LEU A 106 -6.09 -2.76 -8.00
N LEU A 107 -5.81 -4.03 -8.36
CA LEU A 107 -6.74 -4.84 -9.15
C LEU A 107 -8.09 -5.04 -8.45
N LYS A 108 -8.07 -5.27 -7.13
CA LYS A 108 -9.30 -5.43 -6.32
C LYS A 108 -10.09 -4.12 -6.18
N GLN A 109 -9.44 -2.98 -6.38
CA GLN A 109 -10.07 -1.67 -6.46
C GLN A 109 -10.40 -1.26 -7.91
N GLU A 110 -10.26 -2.16 -8.89
CA GLU A 110 -10.52 -1.89 -10.33
C GLU A 110 -9.62 -0.80 -10.95
N ARG A 111 -8.50 -0.48 -10.30
CA ARG A 111 -7.51 0.51 -10.77
C ARG A 111 -6.46 -0.17 -11.65
N TYR A 112 -6.90 -0.68 -12.80
CA TYR A 112 -6.11 -1.58 -13.65
C TYR A 112 -4.80 -0.99 -14.15
N GLN A 113 -4.80 0.28 -14.57
CA GLN A 113 -3.60 0.93 -15.13
C GLN A 113 -2.49 1.07 -14.09
N GLU A 114 -2.85 1.45 -12.86
CA GLU A 114 -1.89 1.53 -11.77
C GLU A 114 -1.43 0.14 -11.34
N ALA A 115 -2.33 -0.84 -11.30
CA ALA A 115 -1.98 -2.22 -10.99
C ALA A 115 -0.96 -2.78 -11.97
N ILE A 116 -1.16 -2.60 -13.27
CA ILE A 116 -0.21 -3.05 -14.31
C ILE A 116 1.16 -2.44 -14.03
N LYS A 117 1.23 -1.12 -13.85
CA LYS A 117 2.50 -0.42 -13.58
C LYS A 117 3.22 -0.97 -12.35
N GLU A 118 2.51 -1.21 -11.25
CA GLU A 118 3.11 -1.73 -10.02
C GLU A 118 3.58 -3.19 -10.20
N LEU A 119 2.78 -4.02 -10.86
CA LEU A 119 3.13 -5.41 -11.16
C LEU A 119 4.32 -5.51 -12.14
N GLU A 120 4.45 -4.58 -13.08
CA GLU A 120 5.59 -4.48 -13.99
C GLU A 120 6.86 -3.98 -13.27
N THR A 121 6.69 -3.08 -12.30
CA THR A 121 7.79 -2.53 -11.50
C THR A 121 8.37 -3.57 -10.54
N GLY A 122 7.51 -4.40 -9.95
CA GLY A 122 7.92 -5.47 -9.05
C GLY A 122 8.79 -6.52 -9.75
N ALA A 123 9.48 -7.35 -8.95
CA ALA A 123 10.26 -8.47 -9.48
C ALA A 123 9.39 -9.55 -10.15
N PHE A 124 8.06 -9.39 -10.16
CA PHE A 124 7.08 -10.29 -10.75
C PHE A 124 7.37 -10.60 -12.23
N LEU A 125 7.90 -9.64 -13.00
CA LEU A 125 8.28 -9.85 -14.40
C LEU A 125 9.69 -10.42 -14.62
N LYS A 126 10.53 -10.55 -13.58
CA LYS A 126 11.86 -11.18 -13.71
C LYS A 126 11.87 -12.66 -13.38
N SER A 127 10.84 -13.16 -12.68
CA SER A 127 10.65 -14.59 -12.44
C SER A 127 9.62 -15.18 -13.41
N ARG A 128 9.98 -16.29 -14.04
CA ARG A 128 9.27 -17.08 -15.07
C ARG A 128 7.89 -17.64 -14.64
N THR A 129 7.04 -16.87 -13.96
CA THR A 129 5.81 -17.35 -13.29
C THR A 129 4.52 -16.74 -13.86
N PHE A 130 4.59 -15.80 -14.80
CA PHE A 130 3.41 -15.15 -15.39
C PHE A 130 2.52 -16.10 -16.22
N LEU A 131 3.01 -17.28 -16.61
CA LEU A 131 2.25 -18.27 -17.38
C LEU A 131 1.02 -18.85 -16.65
N PHE A 132 0.89 -18.66 -15.33
CA PHE A 132 -0.23 -19.22 -14.57
C PHE A 132 -1.43 -18.29 -14.36
N PHE A 133 -1.34 -17.00 -14.70
CA PHE A 133 -2.40 -16.04 -14.35
C PHE A 133 -3.01 -15.26 -15.54
N CYS A 134 -2.50 -15.45 -16.76
CA CYS A 134 -3.08 -14.85 -17.97
C CYS A 134 -2.98 -15.83 -19.15
N PRO A 135 -4.05 -16.58 -19.49
CA PRO A 135 -4.01 -17.56 -20.58
C PRO A 135 -4.10 -16.93 -21.98
N GLU A 136 -4.38 -15.63 -22.10
CA GLU A 136 -4.71 -14.99 -23.40
C GLU A 136 -3.53 -14.30 -24.10
N ARG A 137 -2.30 -14.78 -23.91
CA ARG A 137 -1.16 -14.30 -24.72
C ARG A 137 -0.41 -15.46 -25.38
N ALA A 138 -1.17 -16.37 -25.96
CA ALA A 138 -0.70 -17.40 -26.87
C ALA A 138 -1.62 -17.45 -28.10
N SER A 139 -1.59 -16.38 -28.90
CA SER A 139 -2.09 -16.34 -30.27
C SER A 139 -1.31 -15.31 -31.06
#